data_AF-A0AAD7YS22-F1
#
_entry.id   AF-A0AAD7YS22-F1
#
_cell.length_a   1.000
_cell.length_b   1.000
_cell.length_c   1.000
_cell.angle_alpha   90.00
_cell.angle_beta   90.00
_cell.angle_gamma   90.00
#
_symmetry.space_group_name_H-M   'P 1'
#
loop_
_entity.id
_entity.type
_entity.pdbx_description
1 polymer ?
#
loop_
_entity_poly.entity_id
_entity_poly.type
_entity_poly.pdbx_seq_one_letter_code
_entity_poly.pdbx_strand_id
1 'polypeptide(L)'
;MRPPQPRSAPHSPRYGTRSPAPGMLLTRLVYSGRTSRARQHAAAATTLSPALAALRDKVTRARHAADSISVSLTSAADAGVGCVRAYAVSGASPAVSRVALALSFDTRIRDGPLLYLMDDTQETESYMKLSVANSKLRLAWNLGSGEGLIVHPEVLQPTHDDADHTSYRIEIERIWNTARLVVERAGGAAVSASNSSAGGAAGLRAAQLWLGWPRHPAGLPACVHALYSDDRTVGLWNFLHQPKEAHCTGCTQRWYSGRGAEPSMVWFNGAGYVELKRSRARPADRRQFSVAFTFRTRDENALLFMALDTANVSVVLYSR
;
A
#
# COMPACT_ATOMS: atom_id res chain seq x y z
N MET A 1 -19.72 -89.68 54.09
CA MET A 1 -20.04 -90.18 52.74
C MET A 1 -19.22 -89.38 51.73
N ARG A 2 -18.51 -90.09 50.85
CA ARG A 2 -17.59 -89.58 49.83
C ARG A 2 -18.33 -88.74 48.77
N PRO A 3 -17.74 -87.64 48.26
CA PRO A 3 -18.00 -87.21 46.90
C PRO A 3 -17.15 -88.06 45.92
N PRO A 4 -17.72 -88.48 44.77
CA PRO A 4 -17.00 -89.25 43.76
C PRO A 4 -16.24 -88.36 42.75
N GLN A 5 -15.10 -88.85 42.27
CA GLN A 5 -14.51 -88.52 40.96
C GLN A 5 -14.85 -89.66 39.96
N PRO A 6 -14.39 -89.64 38.69
CA PRO A 6 -14.62 -88.67 37.58
C PRO A 6 -15.02 -89.42 36.27
N ARG A 7 -15.25 -88.68 35.17
CA ARG A 7 -15.16 -89.04 33.71
C ARG A 7 -16.17 -88.17 32.94
N SER A 8 -15.99 -87.67 31.72
CA SER A 8 -14.91 -87.65 30.71
C SER A 8 -15.37 -86.65 29.62
N ALA A 9 -14.43 -86.12 28.84
CA ALA A 9 -14.58 -85.05 27.83
C ALA A 9 -15.66 -85.30 26.75
N PRO A 10 -16.03 -84.23 25.99
CA PRO A 10 -15.58 -84.25 24.60
C PRO A 10 -15.14 -82.88 24.01
N HIS A 11 -14.12 -83.01 23.15
CA HIS A 11 -13.80 -82.29 21.92
C HIS A 11 -13.96 -80.76 21.78
N SER A 12 -12.80 -80.10 21.74
CA SER A 12 -12.58 -78.80 21.12
C SER A 12 -12.80 -78.81 19.60
N PRO A 13 -13.51 -77.82 19.03
CA PRO A 13 -13.29 -77.41 17.65
C PRO A 13 -12.13 -76.39 17.62
N ARG A 14 -11.13 -76.68 16.78
CA ARG A 14 -10.05 -75.76 16.43
C ARG A 14 -10.63 -74.51 15.78
N TYR A 15 -10.55 -73.36 16.45
CA TYR A 15 -10.69 -72.07 15.78
C TYR A 15 -9.46 -71.89 14.88
N GLY A 16 -9.66 -72.10 13.58
CA GLY A 16 -8.71 -71.72 12.56
C GLY A 16 -8.52 -70.20 12.60
N THR A 17 -7.32 -69.76 12.92
CA THR A 17 -6.86 -68.40 12.69
C THR A 17 -6.84 -68.15 11.18
N ARG A 18 -7.95 -67.64 10.64
CA ARG A 18 -7.98 -67.08 9.29
C ARG A 18 -7.08 -65.84 9.29
N SER A 19 -5.89 -65.99 8.73
CA SER A 19 -5.00 -64.88 8.40
C SER A 19 -5.75 -63.87 7.54
N PRO A 20 -5.72 -62.56 7.86
CA PRO A 20 -6.42 -61.57 7.05
C PRO A 20 -5.79 -61.51 5.65
N ALA A 21 -6.64 -61.43 4.63
CA ALA A 21 -6.22 -61.31 3.24
C ALA A 21 -5.26 -60.11 3.05
N PRO A 22 -4.18 -60.24 2.27
CA PRO A 22 -3.10 -59.25 2.17
C PRO A 22 -3.56 -57.84 1.73
N GLY A 23 -4.69 -57.71 1.04
CA GLY A 23 -5.26 -56.41 0.65
C GLY A 23 -5.88 -55.58 1.80
N MET A 24 -6.32 -56.23 2.89
CA MET A 24 -6.98 -55.53 4.02
C MET A 24 -5.96 -54.87 4.97
N LEU A 25 -4.75 -55.42 5.06
CA LEU A 25 -3.64 -54.87 5.85
C LEU A 25 -3.04 -53.61 5.21
N LEU A 26 -2.86 -53.61 3.88
CA LEU A 26 -2.39 -52.44 3.12
C LEU A 26 -3.35 -51.25 3.25
N THR A 27 -4.66 -51.49 3.16
CA THR A 27 -5.68 -50.43 3.26
C THR A 27 -5.73 -49.81 4.67
N ARG A 28 -5.60 -50.63 5.73
CA ARG A 28 -5.52 -50.14 7.12
C ARG A 28 -4.24 -49.36 7.42
N LEU A 29 -3.10 -49.79 6.87
CA LEU A 29 -1.81 -49.09 7.03
C LEU A 29 -1.78 -47.75 6.29
N VAL A 30 -2.38 -47.67 5.10
CA VAL A 30 -2.53 -46.41 4.36
C VAL A 30 -3.50 -45.46 5.07
N TYR A 31 -4.60 -45.97 5.64
CA TYR A 31 -5.56 -45.18 6.41
C TYR A 31 -5.00 -44.68 7.74
N SER A 32 -4.25 -45.52 8.48
CA SER A 32 -3.57 -45.11 9.72
C SER A 32 -2.41 -44.13 9.45
N GLY A 33 -1.68 -44.30 8.35
CA GLY A 33 -0.65 -43.34 7.90
C GLY A 33 -1.21 -41.99 7.46
N ARG A 34 -2.40 -41.98 6.84
CA ARG A 34 -3.12 -40.73 6.49
C ARG A 34 -3.65 -40.00 7.71
N THR A 35 -4.20 -40.72 8.68
CA THR A 35 -4.73 -40.12 9.92
C THR A 35 -3.63 -39.63 10.85
N SER A 36 -2.48 -40.30 10.92
CA SER A 36 -1.31 -39.82 11.68
C SER A 36 -0.70 -38.55 11.06
N ARG A 37 -0.54 -38.51 9.73
CA ARG A 37 -0.13 -37.29 9.00
C ARG A 37 -1.15 -36.17 9.18
N ALA A 38 -2.45 -36.44 9.10
CA ALA A 38 -3.48 -35.42 9.31
C ALA A 38 -3.42 -34.81 10.72
N ARG A 39 -3.15 -35.61 11.75
CA ARG A 39 -2.94 -35.12 13.13
C ARG A 39 -1.66 -34.29 13.26
N GLN A 40 -0.57 -34.71 12.60
CA GLN A 40 0.68 -33.93 12.56
C GLN A 40 0.48 -32.59 11.85
N HIS A 41 -0.23 -32.57 10.71
CA HIS A 41 -0.58 -31.33 10.01
C HIS A 41 -1.50 -30.44 10.84
N ALA A 42 -2.49 -31.01 11.53
CA ALA A 42 -3.37 -30.25 12.41
C ALA A 42 -2.62 -29.64 13.61
N ALA A 43 -1.71 -30.38 14.22
CA ALA A 43 -0.86 -29.91 15.32
C ALA A 43 0.15 -28.84 14.86
N ALA A 44 0.70 -28.99 13.65
CA ALA A 44 1.54 -27.97 13.03
C ALA A 44 0.73 -26.71 12.69
N ALA A 45 -0.51 -26.86 12.20
CA ALA A 45 -1.38 -25.73 11.91
C ALA A 45 -1.77 -24.96 13.19
N THR A 46 -2.15 -25.64 14.28
CA THR A 46 -2.50 -24.96 15.54
C THR A 46 -1.34 -24.19 16.16
N THR A 47 -0.10 -24.57 15.89
CA THR A 47 1.10 -23.84 16.36
C THR A 47 1.56 -22.75 15.40
N LEU A 48 1.53 -23.00 14.08
CA LEU A 48 2.01 -22.06 13.06
C LEU A 48 1.01 -20.96 12.73
N SER A 49 -0.29 -21.26 12.72
CA SER A 49 -1.32 -20.28 12.33
C SER A 49 -1.35 -19.04 13.23
N PRO A 50 -1.31 -19.15 14.58
CA PRO A 50 -1.26 -17.97 15.44
C PRO A 50 0.02 -17.15 15.25
N ALA A 51 1.17 -17.81 15.08
CA ALA A 51 2.44 -17.13 14.84
C ALA A 51 2.45 -16.37 13.51
N LEU A 52 1.91 -16.97 12.45
CA LEU A 52 1.79 -16.34 11.13
C LEU A 52 0.81 -15.16 11.16
N ALA A 53 -0.31 -15.28 11.87
CA ALA A 53 -1.25 -14.18 12.08
C ALA A 53 -0.57 -13.01 12.81
N ALA A 54 0.11 -13.28 13.92
CA ALA A 54 0.84 -12.26 14.66
C ALA A 54 1.94 -11.58 13.84
N LEU A 55 2.62 -12.33 12.97
CA LEU A 55 3.61 -11.76 12.05
C LEU A 55 2.96 -10.86 11.00
N ARG A 56 1.85 -11.29 10.39
CA ARG A 56 1.07 -10.48 9.43
C ARG A 56 0.59 -9.18 10.06
N ASP A 57 0.12 -9.22 11.30
CA ASP A 57 -0.31 -8.03 12.02
C ASP A 57 0.85 -7.07 12.29
N LYS A 58 2.04 -7.59 12.66
CA LYS A 58 3.24 -6.76 12.83
C LYS A 58 3.66 -6.09 11.53
N VAL A 59 3.67 -6.82 10.42
CA VAL A 59 3.97 -6.28 9.09
C VAL A 59 2.95 -5.21 8.68
N THR A 60 1.67 -5.46 8.94
CA THR A 60 0.59 -4.52 8.64
C THR A 60 0.74 -3.23 9.44
N ARG A 61 1.01 -3.32 10.74
CA ARG A 61 1.32 -2.15 11.58
C ARG A 61 2.54 -1.37 11.10
N ALA A 62 3.61 -2.06 10.71
CA ALA A 62 4.80 -1.41 10.18
C ALA A 62 4.51 -0.66 8.87
N ARG A 63 3.70 -1.24 7.97
CA ARG A 63 3.25 -0.57 6.75
C ARG A 63 2.40 0.66 7.04
N HIS A 64 1.45 0.57 7.99
CA HIS A 64 0.67 1.75 8.40
C HIS A 64 1.52 2.86 9.00
N ALA A 65 2.51 2.51 9.82
CA ALA A 65 3.43 3.49 10.37
C ALA A 65 4.31 4.13 9.29
N ALA A 66 4.69 3.39 8.26
CA ALA A 66 5.42 3.94 7.11
C ALA A 66 4.53 4.82 6.21
N ASP A 67 3.24 4.47 6.09
CA ASP A 67 2.25 5.21 5.30
C ASP A 67 1.96 6.60 5.88
N SER A 68 2.05 6.74 7.20
CA SER A 68 1.80 8.01 7.91
C SER A 68 3.00 8.96 7.96
N ILE A 69 4.16 8.57 7.42
CA ILE A 69 5.34 9.44 7.40
C ILE A 69 5.13 10.57 6.38
N SER A 70 4.99 11.80 6.88
CA SER A 70 4.78 13.02 6.08
C SER A 70 6.07 13.69 5.60
N VAL A 71 7.21 13.00 5.64
CA VAL A 71 8.49 13.55 5.20
C VAL A 71 8.53 13.57 3.66
N SER A 72 8.82 14.73 3.08
CA SER A 72 8.94 14.87 1.62
C SER A 72 10.17 14.13 1.10
N LEU A 73 10.12 13.70 -0.16
CA LEU A 73 11.09 12.82 -0.79
C LEU A 73 11.86 13.52 -1.91
N THR A 74 13.18 13.38 -1.94
CA THR A 74 14.01 13.81 -3.07
C THR A 74 15.23 12.91 -3.27
N SER A 75 16.00 13.20 -4.32
CA SER A 75 17.29 12.57 -4.58
C SER A 75 18.36 13.15 -3.66
N ALA A 76 19.20 12.28 -3.08
CA ALA A 76 20.37 12.74 -2.34
C ALA A 76 21.31 13.53 -3.28
N ALA A 77 21.89 14.61 -2.76
CA ALA A 77 22.96 15.33 -3.44
C ALA A 77 24.16 14.38 -3.64
N ASP A 78 24.84 14.49 -4.77
CA ASP A 78 26.07 13.75 -5.10
C ASP A 78 25.95 12.21 -5.17
N ALA A 79 24.72 11.69 -5.21
CA ALA A 79 24.48 10.27 -5.46
C ALA A 79 24.66 9.92 -6.95
N GLY A 80 25.32 8.79 -7.23
CA GLY A 80 25.50 8.30 -8.60
C GLY A 80 24.18 7.98 -9.31
N VAL A 81 23.23 7.36 -8.60
CA VAL A 81 21.85 7.15 -9.07
C VAL A 81 20.91 7.82 -8.08
N GLY A 82 20.08 8.74 -8.58
CA GLY A 82 19.17 9.49 -7.71
C GLY A 82 17.97 8.68 -7.23
N CYS A 83 17.02 9.34 -6.57
CA CYS A 83 15.92 8.64 -5.90
C CYS A 83 14.94 7.98 -6.89
N VAL A 84 14.68 6.69 -6.68
CA VAL A 84 13.69 5.90 -7.43
C VAL A 84 12.94 4.96 -6.48
N ARG A 85 11.60 5.03 -6.45
CA ARG A 85 10.76 4.15 -5.60
C ARG A 85 9.51 3.71 -6.32
N ALA A 86 9.15 2.43 -6.16
CA ALA A 86 7.91 1.85 -6.65
C ALA A 86 6.87 1.76 -5.52
N TYR A 87 5.62 2.03 -5.85
CA TYR A 87 4.47 1.95 -4.97
C TYR A 87 3.42 1.03 -5.57
N ALA A 88 2.74 0.27 -4.71
CA ALA A 88 1.57 -0.49 -5.11
C ALA A 88 0.46 0.49 -5.46
N VAL A 89 -0.08 0.38 -6.68
CA VAL A 89 -1.30 1.10 -7.05
C VAL A 89 -2.29 0.11 -7.60
N SER A 90 -3.56 0.33 -7.28
CA SER A 90 -4.67 -0.45 -7.80
C SER A 90 -5.61 0.53 -8.48
N GLY A 91 -5.55 0.61 -9.81
CA GLY A 91 -6.48 1.41 -10.58
C GLY A 91 -7.88 0.79 -10.53
N ALA A 92 -8.91 1.60 -10.30
CA ALA A 92 -10.30 1.12 -10.30
C ALA A 92 -10.73 0.55 -11.67
N SER A 93 -10.12 1.03 -12.76
CA SER A 93 -10.43 0.62 -14.12
C SER A 93 -9.20 0.76 -15.03
N PRO A 94 -8.96 -0.15 -15.99
CA PRO A 94 -7.93 0.04 -16.99
C PRO A 94 -8.20 1.24 -17.90
N ALA A 95 -9.43 1.73 -17.99
CA ALA A 95 -9.79 2.87 -18.84
C ALA A 95 -9.44 4.23 -18.22
N VAL A 96 -9.25 4.29 -16.90
CA VAL A 96 -9.05 5.55 -16.17
C VAL A 96 -7.78 5.48 -15.34
N SER A 97 -7.02 6.56 -15.30
CA SER A 97 -5.87 6.68 -14.42
C SER A 97 -5.83 8.08 -13.82
N ARG A 98 -5.90 8.19 -12.49
CA ARG A 98 -5.79 9.46 -11.78
C ARG A 98 -4.61 9.46 -10.85
N VAL A 99 -3.72 10.42 -11.05
CA VAL A 99 -2.51 10.57 -10.27
C VAL A 99 -2.28 12.04 -9.99
N ALA A 100 -1.97 12.39 -8.75
CA ALA A 100 -1.59 13.76 -8.41
C ALA A 100 -0.29 13.79 -7.61
N LEU A 101 0.47 14.86 -7.81
CA LEU A 101 1.74 15.14 -7.14
C LEU A 101 1.67 16.53 -6.52
N ALA A 102 2.09 16.66 -5.27
CA ALA A 102 2.45 17.95 -4.70
C ALA A 102 3.98 18.00 -4.62
N LEU A 103 4.61 19.03 -5.20
CA LEU A 103 6.07 19.13 -5.24
C LEU A 103 6.56 20.58 -5.24
N SER A 104 7.83 20.77 -4.92
CA SER A 104 8.55 22.02 -5.13
C SER A 104 9.89 21.74 -5.82
N PHE A 105 10.42 22.76 -6.48
CA PHE A 105 11.75 22.70 -7.07
C PHE A 105 12.71 23.47 -6.19
N ASP A 106 13.91 22.95 -6.04
CA ASP A 106 14.97 23.62 -5.30
C ASP A 106 15.49 24.86 -6.07
N THR A 107 16.68 25.35 -5.72
CA THR A 107 17.37 26.50 -6.34
C THR A 107 17.46 26.48 -7.88
N ARG A 108 17.33 25.31 -8.53
CA ARG A 108 17.31 25.18 -9.99
C ARG A 108 16.31 24.14 -10.47
N ILE A 109 15.71 24.41 -11.63
CA ILE A 109 14.91 23.41 -12.35
C ILE A 109 15.86 22.48 -13.12
N ARG A 110 15.87 21.20 -12.74
CA ARG A 110 16.63 20.16 -13.43
C ARG A 110 15.70 19.37 -14.32
N ASP A 111 16.21 19.00 -15.49
CA ASP A 111 15.54 18.00 -16.32
C ASP A 111 15.67 16.63 -15.66
N GLY A 112 14.61 15.83 -15.73
CA GLY A 112 14.62 14.51 -15.10
C GLY A 112 13.24 13.86 -14.95
N PRO A 113 13.24 12.59 -14.55
CA PRO A 113 12.02 11.82 -14.38
C PRO A 113 11.30 12.21 -13.08
N LEU A 114 9.97 12.36 -13.15
CA LEU A 114 9.14 12.55 -11.96
C LEU A 114 8.37 11.28 -11.63
N LEU A 115 7.64 10.74 -12.60
CA LEU A 115 6.67 9.69 -12.35
C LEU A 115 6.55 8.74 -13.55
N TYR A 116 6.31 7.46 -13.27
CA TYR A 116 6.11 6.43 -14.28
C TYR A 116 5.11 5.37 -13.83
N LEU A 117 4.03 5.21 -14.59
CA LEU A 117 3.07 4.13 -14.45
C LEU A 117 3.35 3.12 -15.56
N MET A 118 3.51 1.87 -15.15
CA MET A 118 3.74 0.73 -16.04
C MET A 118 2.66 -0.32 -15.85
N ASP A 119 2.32 -1.02 -16.92
CA ASP A 119 1.53 -2.25 -16.81
C ASP A 119 2.35 -3.35 -16.11
N ASP A 120 1.66 -4.23 -15.39
CA ASP A 120 2.26 -5.41 -14.74
C ASP A 120 2.62 -6.49 -15.76
N THR A 121 1.94 -6.50 -16.90
CA THR A 121 2.22 -7.45 -17.98
C THR A 121 3.47 -7.00 -18.71
N GLN A 122 4.61 -7.67 -18.47
CA GLN A 122 5.89 -7.44 -19.15
C GLN A 122 5.83 -7.56 -20.69
N GLU A 123 4.68 -7.93 -21.26
CA GLU A 123 4.43 -8.07 -22.69
C GLU A 123 3.95 -6.77 -23.36
N THR A 124 3.43 -5.80 -22.60
CA THR A 124 2.87 -4.58 -23.17
C THR A 124 3.79 -3.39 -22.93
N GLU A 125 4.24 -2.72 -23.99
CA GLU A 125 4.91 -1.42 -23.96
C GLU A 125 3.98 -0.27 -23.51
N SER A 126 2.93 -0.57 -22.74
CA SER A 126 1.95 0.38 -22.28
C SER A 126 2.43 1.10 -21.03
N TYR A 127 2.44 2.43 -21.08
CA TYR A 127 2.93 3.26 -19.98
C TYR A 127 2.34 4.66 -19.98
N MET A 128 2.53 5.34 -18.86
CA MET A 128 2.36 6.79 -18.73
C MET A 128 3.50 7.36 -17.88
N LYS A 129 4.21 8.35 -18.40
CA LYS A 129 5.41 8.94 -17.77
C LYS A 129 5.33 10.46 -17.72
N LEU A 130 5.71 11.04 -16.58
CA LEU A 130 5.85 12.48 -16.37
C LEU A 130 7.33 12.80 -16.15
N SER A 131 7.84 13.80 -16.85
CA SER A 131 9.18 14.34 -16.65
C SER A 131 9.18 15.86 -16.69
N VAL A 132 10.29 16.43 -16.19
CA VAL A 132 10.66 17.82 -16.42
C VAL A 132 11.65 17.84 -17.58
N ALA A 133 11.40 18.69 -18.56
CA ALA A 133 12.35 18.98 -19.62
C ALA A 133 12.20 20.44 -20.07
N ASN A 134 13.32 21.14 -20.22
CA ASN A 134 13.35 22.56 -20.58
C ASN A 134 12.46 23.44 -19.68
N SER A 135 12.53 23.18 -18.36
CA SER A 135 11.71 23.86 -17.34
C SER A 135 10.19 23.75 -17.53
N LYS A 136 9.72 22.75 -18.27
CA LYS A 136 8.29 22.46 -18.48
C LYS A 136 8.00 21.01 -18.14
N LEU A 137 6.75 20.73 -17.76
CA LEU A 137 6.28 19.37 -17.56
C LEU A 137 5.96 18.73 -18.91
N ARG A 138 6.41 17.50 -19.10
CA ARG A 138 6.10 16.66 -20.26
C ARG A 138 5.45 15.37 -19.79
N LEU A 139 4.20 15.17 -20.17
CA LEU A 139 3.45 13.95 -19.95
C LEU A 139 3.41 13.18 -21.26
N ALA A 140 3.91 11.96 -21.26
CA ALA A 140 3.88 11.07 -22.41
C ALA A 140 3.26 9.73 -22.02
N TRP A 141 2.46 9.15 -22.90
CA TRP A 141 1.83 7.85 -22.66
C TRP A 141 1.69 7.08 -23.95
N ASN A 142 1.84 5.76 -23.87
CA ASN A 142 1.58 4.85 -24.97
C ASN A 142 0.69 3.73 -24.42
N LEU A 143 -0.36 3.38 -25.15
CA LEU A 143 -1.28 2.29 -24.79
C LEU A 143 -1.16 1.10 -25.76
N GLY A 144 -0.20 1.13 -26.69
CA GLY A 144 0.03 0.12 -27.73
C GLY A 144 -0.36 0.55 -29.15
N SER A 145 -0.87 1.77 -29.34
CA SER A 145 -1.27 2.31 -30.66
C SER A 145 -0.50 3.57 -31.08
N GLY A 146 0.44 4.04 -30.27
CA GLY A 146 1.24 5.25 -30.52
C GLY A 146 1.37 6.11 -29.27
N GLU A 147 2.45 6.89 -29.18
CA GLU A 147 2.71 7.78 -28.04
C GLU A 147 1.88 9.07 -28.18
N GLY A 148 1.08 9.39 -27.15
CA GLY A 148 0.53 10.71 -26.93
C GLY A 148 1.50 11.55 -26.09
N LEU A 149 1.56 12.86 -26.35
CA LEU A 149 2.44 13.80 -25.66
C LEU A 149 1.70 15.09 -25.32
N ILE A 150 1.87 15.55 -24.09
CA ILE A 150 1.51 16.89 -23.62
C ILE A 150 2.78 17.57 -23.13
N VAL A 151 3.08 18.74 -23.68
CA VAL A 151 4.05 19.68 -23.10
C VAL A 151 3.23 20.78 -22.43
N HIS A 152 3.27 20.82 -21.10
CA HIS A 152 2.47 21.78 -20.35
C HIS A 152 2.96 23.22 -20.60
N PRO A 153 2.07 24.21 -20.78
CA PRO A 153 2.48 25.58 -21.07
C PRO A 153 3.14 26.29 -19.87
N GLU A 154 2.78 25.93 -18.64
CA GLU A 154 3.35 26.49 -17.41
C GLU A 154 4.87 26.28 -17.35
N VAL A 155 5.61 27.38 -17.19
CA VAL A 155 7.06 27.36 -16.98
C VAL A 155 7.33 27.24 -15.48
N LEU A 156 8.02 26.16 -15.12
CA LEU A 156 8.41 25.87 -13.75
C LEU A 156 9.45 26.88 -13.27
N GLN A 157 9.32 27.30 -12.03
CA GLN A 157 10.23 28.25 -11.39
C GLN A 157 10.90 27.59 -10.18
N PRO A 158 12.20 27.84 -9.97
CA PRO A 158 12.90 27.37 -8.78
C PRO A 158 12.38 28.10 -7.55
N THR A 159 12.48 27.47 -6.39
CA THR A 159 12.21 28.12 -5.12
C THR A 159 13.47 28.85 -4.67
N HIS A 160 13.46 30.18 -4.59
CA HIS A 160 14.66 30.96 -4.30
C HIS A 160 14.99 31.01 -2.81
N ASP A 161 14.00 31.29 -1.95
CA ASP A 161 14.19 31.50 -0.50
C ASP A 161 13.08 30.88 0.33
N ASP A 162 13.28 30.78 1.66
CA ASP A 162 12.27 30.23 2.58
C ASP A 162 10.98 31.07 2.67
N ALA A 163 10.99 32.32 2.19
CA ALA A 163 9.80 33.17 2.06
C ALA A 163 9.06 32.95 0.73
N ASP A 164 9.74 32.39 -0.28
CA ASP A 164 9.14 32.05 -1.57
C ASP A 164 8.62 30.61 -1.47
N HIS A 165 7.31 30.44 -1.35
CA HIS A 165 6.69 29.12 -1.26
C HIS A 165 6.22 28.61 -2.64
N THR A 166 7.07 28.77 -3.66
CA THR A 166 6.76 28.31 -5.01
C THR A 166 6.65 26.78 -5.02
N SER A 167 5.43 26.32 -5.06
CA SER A 167 5.11 24.91 -4.98
C SER A 167 3.93 24.60 -5.90
N TYR A 168 3.87 23.36 -6.38
CA TYR A 168 3.00 22.96 -7.47
C TYR A 168 2.17 21.75 -7.08
N ARG A 169 0.89 21.81 -7.40
CA ARG A 169 0.00 20.67 -7.46
C ARG A 169 -0.18 20.29 -8.92
N ILE A 170 0.23 19.08 -9.26
CA ILE A 170 0.15 18.53 -10.62
C ILE A 170 -0.85 17.38 -10.59
N GLU A 171 -1.87 17.45 -11.43
CA GLU A 171 -2.88 16.40 -11.55
C GLU A 171 -2.89 15.84 -12.97
N ILE A 172 -2.86 14.52 -13.06
CA ILE A 172 -2.95 13.77 -14.31
C ILE A 172 -4.22 12.96 -14.25
N GLU A 173 -5.11 13.18 -15.21
CA GLU A 173 -6.27 12.34 -15.45
C GLU A 173 -6.20 11.79 -16.87
N ARG A 174 -6.19 10.47 -17.00
CA ARG A 174 -6.37 9.79 -18.28
C ARG A 174 -7.73 9.13 -18.30
N ILE A 175 -8.49 9.34 -19.37
CA ILE A 175 -9.72 8.62 -19.69
C ILE A 175 -9.57 8.09 -21.11
N TRP A 176 -9.51 6.76 -21.25
CA TRP A 176 -9.21 6.07 -22.50
C TRP A 176 -7.86 6.53 -23.10
N ASN A 177 -7.83 6.96 -24.35
CA ASN A 177 -6.63 7.45 -25.02
C ASN A 177 -6.33 8.94 -24.75
N THR A 178 -7.22 9.64 -24.04
CA THR A 178 -7.10 11.08 -23.78
C THR A 178 -6.54 11.32 -22.40
N ALA A 179 -5.49 12.14 -22.32
CA ALA A 179 -4.92 12.59 -21.05
C ALA A 179 -5.14 14.09 -20.86
N ARG A 180 -5.31 14.47 -19.60
CA ARG A 180 -5.38 15.84 -19.12
C ARG A 180 -4.32 16.01 -18.04
N LEU A 181 -3.52 17.06 -18.18
CA LEU A 181 -2.52 17.49 -17.23
C LEU A 181 -2.92 18.86 -16.70
N VAL A 182 -3.13 18.98 -15.40
CA VAL A 182 -3.45 20.23 -14.71
C VAL A 182 -2.29 20.58 -13.79
N VAL A 183 -1.87 21.84 -13.82
CA VAL A 183 -0.82 22.36 -12.96
C VAL A 183 -1.34 23.60 -12.27
N GLU A 184 -1.35 23.56 -10.95
CA GLU A 184 -1.69 24.68 -10.09
C GLU A 184 -0.46 25.07 -9.29
N ARG A 185 -0.02 26.31 -9.47
CA ARG A 185 0.99 26.93 -8.62
C ARG A 185 0.32 27.45 -7.35
N ALA A 186 0.97 27.32 -6.20
CA ALA A 186 0.49 27.91 -4.96
C ALA A 186 0.19 29.41 -5.12
N GLY A 187 -1.05 29.81 -4.82
CA GLY A 187 -1.52 31.20 -4.98
C GLY A 187 -1.85 31.63 -6.42
N GLY A 188 -1.65 30.75 -7.40
CA GLY A 188 -1.97 30.98 -8.81
C GLY A 188 -3.27 30.31 -9.26
N ALA A 189 -3.64 30.53 -10.54
CA ALA A 189 -4.72 29.81 -11.18
C ALA A 189 -4.25 28.45 -11.71
N ALA A 190 -5.14 27.46 -11.71
CA ALA A 190 -4.87 26.17 -12.34
C ALA A 190 -4.86 26.32 -13.87
N VAL A 191 -3.79 25.83 -14.50
CA VAL A 191 -3.64 25.79 -15.95
C VAL A 191 -3.75 24.33 -16.39
N SER A 192 -4.48 24.04 -17.46
CA SER A 192 -4.65 22.68 -17.95
C SER A 192 -4.32 22.54 -19.42
N ALA A 193 -3.72 21.41 -19.77
CA ALA A 193 -3.49 20.97 -21.14
C ALA A 193 -4.01 19.53 -21.33
N SER A 194 -4.54 19.24 -22.51
CA SER A 194 -5.04 17.91 -22.85
C SER A 194 -4.63 17.52 -24.26
N ASN A 195 -4.40 16.24 -24.47
CA ASN A 195 -4.15 15.68 -25.80
C ASN A 195 -4.56 14.20 -25.80
N SER A 196 -4.65 13.60 -26.97
CA SER A 196 -5.05 12.20 -27.16
C SER A 196 -3.94 11.44 -27.90
N SER A 197 -3.66 10.20 -27.47
CA SER A 197 -2.86 9.27 -28.28
C SER A 197 -3.70 8.75 -29.45
N ALA A 198 -3.05 8.05 -30.39
CA ALA A 198 -3.75 7.38 -31.48
C ALA A 198 -4.87 6.45 -30.97
N GLY A 199 -5.92 6.30 -31.78
CA GLY A 199 -7.04 5.41 -31.49
C GLY A 199 -6.66 3.95 -31.72
N GLY A 200 -7.10 3.05 -30.83
CA GLY A 200 -6.97 1.60 -31.01
C GLY A 200 -6.72 0.83 -29.72
N ALA A 201 -5.99 1.43 -28.78
CA ALA A 201 -5.78 0.85 -27.45
C ALA A 201 -6.09 1.89 -26.37
N ALA A 202 -6.79 1.47 -25.32
CA ALA A 202 -7.45 2.38 -24.39
C ALA A 202 -7.29 1.99 -22.91
N GLY A 203 -6.58 0.89 -22.65
CA GLY A 203 -6.36 0.33 -21.32
C GLY A 203 -4.92 0.52 -20.84
N LEU A 204 -4.75 0.84 -19.56
CA LEU A 204 -3.49 0.75 -18.83
C LEU A 204 -3.78 0.09 -17.48
N ARG A 205 -3.31 -1.15 -17.27
CA ARG A 205 -3.46 -1.83 -15.97
C ARG A 205 -2.26 -1.55 -15.08
N ALA A 206 -2.18 -0.30 -14.62
CA ALA A 206 -1.10 0.09 -13.73
C ALA A 206 -1.18 -0.65 -12.39
N ALA A 207 -0.24 -1.55 -12.13
CA ALA A 207 -0.04 -2.19 -10.82
C ALA A 207 1.04 -1.49 -9.99
N GLN A 208 1.97 -0.80 -10.68
CA GLN A 208 3.09 -0.10 -10.06
C GLN A 208 3.18 1.33 -10.56
N LEU A 209 3.34 2.23 -9.60
CA LEU A 209 3.66 3.63 -9.83
C LEU A 209 5.06 3.88 -9.30
N TRP A 210 5.93 4.40 -10.14
CA TRP A 210 7.29 4.76 -9.79
C TRP A 210 7.42 6.26 -9.65
N LEU A 211 8.02 6.71 -8.55
CA LEU A 211 8.62 8.04 -8.45
C LEU A 211 10.05 7.95 -8.94
N GLY A 212 10.42 8.82 -9.88
CA GLY A 212 11.57 8.62 -10.76
C GLY A 212 11.29 7.50 -11.77
N TRP A 213 12.26 7.23 -12.63
CA TRP A 213 12.15 6.14 -13.62
C TRP A 213 13.15 5.03 -13.26
N PRO A 214 12.73 3.75 -13.27
CA PRO A 214 13.65 2.66 -13.05
C PRO A 214 14.74 2.69 -14.13
N ARG A 215 16.00 2.43 -13.74
CA ARG A 215 17.18 2.41 -14.62
C ARG A 215 17.53 3.77 -15.26
N HIS A 216 16.90 4.86 -14.85
CA HIS A 216 17.30 6.20 -15.26
C HIS A 216 18.35 6.76 -14.27
N PRO A 217 19.51 7.26 -14.72
CA PRO A 217 20.57 7.69 -13.82
C PRO A 217 20.21 8.99 -13.08
N ALA A 218 19.49 9.91 -13.75
CA ALA A 218 18.97 11.09 -13.09
C ALA A 218 17.83 10.70 -12.14
N GLY A 219 17.94 11.11 -10.88
CA GLY A 219 16.83 10.95 -9.93
C GLY A 219 15.78 12.04 -10.07
N LEU A 220 14.89 12.08 -9.07
CA LEU A 220 13.88 13.10 -8.92
C LEU A 220 14.49 14.52 -9.04
N PRO A 221 14.02 15.34 -10.01
CA PRO A 221 14.46 16.72 -10.17
C PRO A 221 13.83 17.68 -9.15
N ALA A 222 12.89 17.19 -8.34
CA ALA A 222 12.08 17.97 -7.41
C ALA A 222 12.08 17.36 -5.99
N CYS A 223 11.56 18.12 -5.03
CA CYS A 223 11.15 17.63 -3.73
C CYS A 223 9.65 17.28 -3.78
N VAL A 224 9.33 15.99 -3.69
CA VAL A 224 7.94 15.49 -3.73
C VAL A 224 7.37 15.48 -2.32
N HIS A 225 6.33 16.27 -2.08
CA HIS A 225 5.68 16.40 -0.78
C HIS A 225 4.56 15.39 -0.56
N ALA A 226 3.78 15.13 -1.61
CA ALA A 226 2.69 14.16 -1.56
C ALA A 226 2.47 13.53 -2.93
N LEU A 227 1.98 12.29 -2.90
CA LEU A 227 1.58 11.53 -4.06
C LEU A 227 0.17 10.99 -3.81
N TYR A 228 -0.67 11.04 -4.84
CA TYR A 228 -2.03 10.54 -4.80
C TYR A 228 -2.27 9.61 -5.99
N SER A 229 -3.02 8.54 -5.77
CA SER A 229 -3.52 7.63 -6.80
C SER A 229 -5.01 7.41 -6.54
N ASP A 230 -5.86 7.67 -7.54
CA ASP A 230 -7.33 7.59 -7.41
C ASP A 230 -7.85 8.26 -6.12
N ASP A 231 -7.42 9.50 -5.89
CA ASP A 231 -7.77 10.34 -4.72
C ASP A 231 -7.29 9.82 -3.35
N ARG A 232 -6.53 8.71 -3.31
CA ARG A 232 -5.91 8.18 -2.10
C ARG A 232 -4.46 8.66 -1.98
N THR A 233 -4.10 9.11 -0.79
CA THR A 233 -2.70 9.41 -0.45
C THR A 233 -1.85 8.13 -0.50
N VAL A 234 -0.72 8.21 -1.18
CA VAL A 234 0.31 7.16 -1.19
C VAL A 234 1.43 7.58 -0.25
N GLY A 235 1.68 6.79 0.80
CA GLY A 235 2.79 7.05 1.72
C GLY A 235 4.16 6.92 1.03
N LEU A 236 4.88 8.03 0.88
CA LEU A 236 6.18 8.10 0.19
C LEU A 236 7.26 7.19 0.80
N TRP A 237 7.09 6.77 2.05
CA TRP A 237 8.00 5.88 2.77
C TRP A 237 7.47 4.44 2.92
N ASN A 238 6.25 4.18 2.46
CA ASN A 238 5.65 2.85 2.36
C ASN A 238 5.82 2.30 0.93
N PHE A 239 7.06 2.27 0.44
CA PHE A 239 7.39 1.79 -0.90
C PHE A 239 7.45 0.26 -0.97
N LEU A 240 7.15 -0.30 -2.15
CA LEU A 240 7.32 -1.73 -2.42
C LEU A 240 8.76 -2.09 -2.78
N HIS A 241 9.41 -1.25 -3.59
CA HIS A 241 10.73 -1.52 -4.13
C HIS A 241 11.53 -0.23 -4.30
N GLN A 242 12.80 -0.27 -3.91
CA GLN A 242 13.81 0.76 -4.18
C GLN A 242 15.06 0.03 -4.69
N PRO A 243 15.57 0.33 -5.90
CA PRO A 243 16.84 -0.22 -6.36
C PRO A 243 17.95 0.05 -5.35
N LYS A 244 18.89 -0.88 -5.18
CA LYS A 244 19.95 -0.77 -4.16
C LYS A 244 20.86 0.43 -4.39
N GLU A 245 21.03 0.80 -5.65
CA GLU A 245 21.85 1.91 -6.12
C GLU A 245 21.11 3.25 -5.99
N ALA A 246 19.78 3.24 -5.82
CA ALA A 246 18.98 4.45 -5.74
C ALA A 246 19.08 5.10 -4.36
N HIS A 247 19.45 6.38 -4.33
CA HIS A 247 19.63 7.14 -3.10
C HIS A 247 18.50 8.16 -2.90
N CYS A 248 17.57 7.80 -2.02
CA CYS A 248 16.45 8.63 -1.61
C CYS A 248 16.70 9.25 -0.24
N THR A 249 16.44 10.55 -0.11
CA THR A 249 16.55 11.29 1.15
C THR A 249 15.31 12.16 1.39
N GLY A 250 15.15 12.61 2.63
CA GLY A 250 14.15 13.59 2.99
C GLY A 250 14.50 14.98 2.46
N CYS A 251 13.48 15.75 2.11
CA CYS A 251 13.59 17.19 1.89
C CYS A 251 12.54 17.92 2.72
N THR A 252 12.75 19.21 2.94
CA THR A 252 11.81 20.03 3.70
C THR A 252 10.53 20.23 2.89
N GLN A 253 9.40 19.97 3.54
CA GLN A 253 8.09 20.27 2.97
C GLN A 253 7.94 21.79 2.92
N ARG A 254 8.01 22.37 1.72
CA ARG A 254 7.80 23.82 1.50
C ARG A 254 6.36 24.14 1.07
N TRP A 255 5.48 23.12 0.99
CA TRP A 255 4.06 23.26 0.65
C TRP A 255 3.19 23.69 1.84
N TYR A 256 2.30 24.64 1.55
CA TYR A 256 1.32 25.31 2.41
C TYR A 256 0.47 24.34 3.25
N SER A 257 0.47 24.51 4.58
CA SER A 257 -0.70 24.20 5.40
C SER A 257 -1.87 24.98 4.82
N GLY A 258 -2.94 24.29 4.41
CA GLY A 258 -4.12 24.89 3.80
C GLY A 258 -4.58 26.17 4.50
N ARG A 259 -5.22 27.04 3.69
CA ARG A 259 -5.92 28.26 4.11
C ARG A 259 -6.47 28.14 5.54
N GLY A 260 -6.26 29.20 6.30
CA GLY A 260 -6.50 29.25 7.74
C GLY A 260 -7.81 28.63 8.24
N ALA A 261 -7.74 28.24 9.51
CA ALA A 261 -8.86 27.98 10.41
C ALA A 261 -9.55 26.60 10.34
N GLU A 262 -8.90 25.53 9.88
CA GLU A 262 -9.27 24.18 10.32
C GLU A 262 -8.23 23.61 11.28
N PRO A 263 -8.63 23.13 12.48
CA PRO A 263 -7.73 22.40 13.36
C PRO A 263 -7.15 21.19 12.60
N SER A 264 -5.94 20.76 12.95
CA SER A 264 -5.22 19.65 12.32
C SER A 264 -6.06 18.38 12.22
N MET A 265 -6.85 18.26 11.14
CA MET A 265 -7.64 17.07 10.87
C MET A 265 -6.72 15.95 10.43
N VAL A 266 -6.91 14.78 11.02
CA VAL A 266 -6.18 13.56 10.67
C VAL A 266 -7.05 12.75 9.73
N TRP A 267 -6.49 12.36 8.58
CA TRP A 267 -7.19 11.55 7.59
C TRP A 267 -7.08 10.05 7.92
N PHE A 268 -8.21 9.35 7.91
CA PHE A 268 -8.29 7.90 8.03
C PHE A 268 -8.76 7.31 6.70
N ASN A 269 -8.06 6.29 6.19
CA ASN A 269 -8.29 5.70 4.86
C ASN A 269 -8.85 4.26 4.91
N GLY A 270 -9.47 3.85 6.01
CA GLY A 270 -10.05 2.51 6.16
C GLY A 270 -9.10 1.38 6.48
N ALA A 271 -7.79 1.63 6.43
CA ALA A 271 -6.80 0.58 6.58
C ALA A 271 -6.29 0.41 8.02
N GLY A 272 -6.64 1.29 8.97
CA GLY A 272 -6.06 1.23 10.30
C GLY A 272 -6.85 1.96 11.37
N TYR A 273 -6.19 2.16 12.51
CA TYR A 273 -6.73 2.87 13.66
C TYR A 273 -5.62 3.59 14.44
N VAL A 274 -6.02 4.54 15.28
CA VAL A 274 -5.13 5.22 16.23
C VAL A 274 -5.51 4.82 17.63
N GLU A 275 -4.54 4.32 18.41
CA GLU A 275 -4.70 4.04 19.84
C GLU A 275 -4.30 5.27 20.66
N LEU A 276 -5.26 5.83 21.40
CA LEU A 276 -4.98 6.90 22.37
C LEU A 276 -4.86 6.31 23.77
N LYS A 277 -3.73 6.60 24.43
CA LYS A 277 -3.54 6.32 25.85
C LYS A 277 -3.89 7.55 26.66
N ARG A 278 -4.71 7.38 27.70
CA ARG A 278 -5.05 8.48 28.62
C ARG A 278 -3.78 9.05 29.24
N SER A 279 -3.64 10.37 29.22
CA SER A 279 -2.50 11.04 29.86
C SER A 279 -2.55 10.78 31.37
N ARG A 280 -1.41 10.35 31.95
CA ARG A 280 -1.27 10.14 33.40
C ARG A 280 -1.17 11.45 34.20
N ALA A 281 -1.18 12.59 33.51
CA ALA A 281 -0.97 13.91 34.09
C ALA A 281 -2.13 14.38 35.00
N ARG A 282 -3.32 13.80 34.86
CA ARG A 282 -4.44 14.03 35.78
C ARG A 282 -5.03 12.69 36.25
N PRO A 283 -5.35 12.56 37.54
CA PRO A 283 -6.10 11.41 38.04
C PRO A 283 -7.38 11.24 37.23
N ALA A 284 -7.67 9.99 36.83
CA ALA A 284 -8.90 9.71 36.13
C ALA A 284 -10.07 9.91 37.10
N ASP A 285 -10.92 10.90 36.82
CA ASP A 285 -12.22 10.94 37.47
C ASP A 285 -13.03 9.73 36.99
N ARG A 286 -13.25 8.79 37.90
CA ARG A 286 -14.05 7.58 37.63
C ARG A 286 -15.53 7.89 37.42
N ARG A 287 -15.97 9.09 37.81
CA ARG A 287 -17.37 9.53 37.70
C ARG A 287 -17.66 10.27 36.41
N GLN A 288 -16.63 10.64 35.64
CA GLN A 288 -16.80 11.43 34.42
C GLN A 288 -15.91 10.91 33.28
N PHE A 289 -16.58 10.53 32.19
CA PHE A 289 -15.94 10.21 30.92
C PHE A 289 -16.50 11.17 29.86
N SER A 290 -15.62 11.92 29.20
CA SER A 290 -15.99 12.88 28.17
C SER A 290 -15.02 12.75 26.99
N VAL A 291 -15.57 12.62 25.80
CA VAL A 291 -14.84 12.60 24.53
C VAL A 291 -15.55 13.56 23.57
N ALA A 292 -14.78 14.44 22.95
CA ALA A 292 -15.26 15.34 21.91
C ALA A 292 -14.27 15.29 20.74
N PHE A 293 -14.77 15.11 19.53
CA PHE A 293 -14.00 15.19 18.31
C PHE A 293 -14.89 15.65 17.15
N THR A 294 -14.26 16.27 16.16
CA THR A 294 -14.89 16.65 14.90
C THR A 294 -14.44 15.66 13.83
N PHE A 295 -15.37 15.19 13.00
CA PHE A 295 -15.05 14.27 11.91
C PHE A 295 -15.81 14.64 10.63
N ARG A 296 -15.27 14.21 9.49
CA ARG A 296 -15.90 14.30 8.18
C ARG A 296 -15.70 12.97 7.47
N THR A 297 -16.77 12.35 6.99
CA THR A 297 -16.71 11.07 6.28
C THR A 297 -17.74 11.02 5.15
N ARG A 298 -17.47 10.18 4.14
CA ARG A 298 -18.44 9.75 3.12
C ARG A 298 -18.92 8.32 3.36
N ASP A 299 -18.35 7.63 4.35
CA ASP A 299 -18.60 6.23 4.58
C ASP A 299 -19.92 6.07 5.34
N GLU A 300 -20.79 5.21 4.83
CA GLU A 300 -22.07 4.89 5.50
C GLU A 300 -21.86 4.08 6.78
N ASN A 301 -20.74 3.33 6.87
CA ASN A 301 -20.43 2.43 7.97
C ASN A 301 -18.98 2.63 8.44
N ALA A 302 -18.82 3.23 9.63
CA ALA A 302 -17.52 3.54 10.24
C ALA A 302 -17.57 3.35 11.76
N LEU A 303 -16.49 2.86 12.36
CA LEU A 303 -16.31 2.78 13.82
C LEU A 303 -15.50 4.00 14.27
N LEU A 304 -16.16 5.07 14.71
CA LEU A 304 -15.46 6.31 15.08
C LEU A 304 -14.79 6.22 16.46
N PHE A 305 -15.33 5.45 17.40
CA PHE A 305 -14.78 5.38 18.74
C PHE A 305 -15.09 4.04 19.38
N MET A 306 -14.08 3.42 19.98
CA MET A 306 -14.20 2.25 20.84
C MET A 306 -13.40 2.50 22.10
N ALA A 307 -13.93 2.10 23.25
CA ALA A 307 -13.20 2.02 24.52
C ALA A 307 -13.40 0.62 25.10
N LEU A 308 -12.31 -0.08 25.39
CA LEU A 308 -12.36 -1.39 26.04
C LEU A 308 -11.95 -1.25 27.51
N ASP A 309 -12.78 -1.77 28.41
CA ASP A 309 -12.50 -1.81 29.84
C ASP A 309 -11.91 -3.17 30.22
N THR A 310 -10.58 -3.29 30.17
CA THR A 310 -9.88 -4.42 30.80
C THR A 310 -8.80 -3.98 31.80
N ALA A 311 -8.42 -2.69 31.82
CA ALA A 311 -7.75 -2.01 32.95
C ALA A 311 -7.38 -0.55 32.66
N ASN A 312 -7.31 -0.09 31.41
CA ASN A 312 -7.24 1.34 31.03
C ASN A 312 -7.41 1.50 29.51
N VAL A 313 -8.28 2.44 29.15
CA VAL A 313 -8.91 2.68 27.84
C VAL A 313 -7.95 2.70 26.64
N SER A 314 -8.30 1.94 25.60
CA SER A 314 -7.81 2.07 24.22
C SER A 314 -8.88 2.72 23.35
N VAL A 315 -8.55 3.83 22.69
CA VAL A 315 -9.43 4.48 21.69
C VAL A 315 -9.15 3.87 20.32
N VAL A 316 -10.17 3.54 19.52
CA VAL A 316 -10.01 3.08 18.12
C VAL A 316 -10.92 3.92 17.22
N LEU A 317 -10.32 4.68 16.29
CA LEU A 317 -10.99 5.39 15.20
C LEU A 317 -10.79 4.61 13.90
N TYR A 318 -11.87 4.32 13.16
CA TYR A 318 -11.93 3.52 11.94
C TYR A 318 -13.02 4.08 11.02
N SER A 319 -12.67 4.37 9.78
CA SER A 319 -13.62 4.78 8.73
C SER A 319 -13.19 4.09 7.46
N ARG A 320 -14.04 3.24 6.86
CA ARG A 320 -13.71 2.26 5.82
C ARG A 320 -13.88 2.82 4.41
#